data_AF-A0A7S0QC26-F1
#
_entry.id   AF-A0A7S0QC26-F1
#
_cell.length_a   1.000
_cell.length_b   1.000
_cell.length_c   1.000
_cell.angle_alpha   90.00
_cell.angle_beta   90.00
_cell.angle_gamma   90.00
#
_symmetry.space_group_name_H-M   'P 1'
#
loop_
_entity.id
_entity.type
_entity.pdbx_description
1 polymer ?
#
loop_
_entity_poly.entity_id
_entity_poly.type
_entity_poly.pdbx_seq_one_letter_code
_entity_poly.pdbx_strand_id
1 'polypeptide(L)'
;PSVPFIGAPASGGSQNIDDVIQSMSLSQPADTAAAGFYITNGNNDLVGNTASGGWSGFVFPVLDRPIGTHRNTLMSPYTRPLSRFQGNTAHSTGFWWADAGAIYFGGKLFYSDVDPSLLVYRPGRNARTTCAVDFESQGRSYCREEDEAYMLLEDTKVFLSASAGVTSWGKRFEFVRIEAHDVGIAISVLGQAWIHRM
;
A
#
# COMPACT_ATOMS: atom_id res chain seq x y z
N PRO A 1 8.59 12.28 28.27
CA PRO A 1 7.83 11.66 27.16
C PRO A 1 7.98 12.51 25.88
N SER A 2 8.73 12.02 24.88
CA SER A 2 8.76 12.67 23.57
C SER A 2 7.38 12.49 22.93
N VAL A 3 6.81 13.59 22.42
CA VAL A 3 5.57 13.54 21.65
C VAL A 3 5.93 12.96 20.28
N PRO A 4 5.38 11.81 19.85
CA PRO A 4 5.59 11.33 18.49
C PRO A 4 4.96 12.35 17.52
N PHE A 5 5.77 12.93 16.65
CA PHE A 5 5.29 13.82 15.61
C PHE A 5 5.07 13.02 14.33
N ILE A 6 3.98 13.30 13.63
CA ILE A 6 3.83 12.90 12.23
C ILE A 6 4.95 13.64 11.48
N GLY A 7 5.91 12.88 10.94
CA GLY A 7 7.02 13.44 10.18
C GLY A 7 6.54 14.26 8.99
N ALA A 8 7.44 15.04 8.37
CA ALA A 8 7.12 15.71 7.11
C ALA A 8 6.66 14.67 6.06
N PRO A 9 5.67 15.00 5.22
CA PRO A 9 5.16 14.06 4.24
C PRO A 9 6.27 13.65 3.26
N ALA A 10 6.37 12.35 3.01
CA ALA A 10 7.28 11.80 2.02
C ALA A 10 6.97 12.40 0.64
N SER A 11 7.98 12.93 -0.02
CA SER A 11 7.83 13.56 -1.34
C SER A 11 9.07 13.28 -2.19
N GLY A 12 8.91 13.35 -3.51
CA GLY A 12 10.00 13.08 -4.45
C GLY A 12 9.60 13.42 -5.89
N GLY A 13 10.60 13.48 -6.78
CA GLY A 13 10.39 13.74 -8.21
C GLY A 13 10.38 12.49 -9.10
N SER A 14 10.48 11.31 -8.50
CA SER A 14 10.63 10.03 -9.21
C SER A 14 9.94 8.91 -8.45
N GLN A 15 9.94 7.70 -9.01
CA GLN A 15 9.39 6.47 -8.41
C GLN A 15 10.10 6.07 -7.10
N ASN A 16 11.32 6.59 -6.89
CA ASN A 16 12.09 6.41 -5.67
C ASN A 16 11.99 7.67 -4.80
N ILE A 17 11.71 7.45 -3.51
CA ILE A 17 11.76 8.46 -2.45
C ILE A 17 12.75 7.97 -1.40
N ASP A 18 13.44 8.89 -0.75
CA ASP A 18 14.39 8.59 0.32
C ASP A 18 13.76 7.75 1.44
N ASP A 19 14.57 6.83 1.99
CA ASP A 19 14.20 6.01 3.13
C ASP A 19 14.03 6.89 4.37
N VAL A 20 12.94 6.67 5.11
CA VAL A 20 12.65 7.32 6.38
C VAL A 20 12.95 6.32 7.49
N ILE A 21 13.82 6.69 8.42
CA ILE A 21 14.28 5.82 9.51
C ILE A 21 13.62 6.25 10.82
N GLN A 22 13.22 5.27 11.61
CA GLN A 22 12.73 5.49 12.97
C GLN A 22 13.73 6.31 13.79
N SER A 23 13.21 7.24 14.59
CA SER A 23 14.00 8.06 15.51
C SER A 23 13.21 8.34 16.79
N MET A 24 13.84 9.01 17.77
CA MET A 24 13.15 9.39 19.02
C MET A 24 11.95 10.33 18.81
N SER A 25 11.92 11.07 17.69
CA SER A 25 10.84 11.98 17.30
C SER A 25 9.86 11.39 16.28
N LEU A 26 10.18 10.23 15.69
CA LEU A 26 9.38 9.55 14.68
C LEU A 26 9.42 8.04 14.93
N SER A 27 8.48 7.55 15.74
CA SER A 27 8.43 6.14 16.14
C SER A 27 7.93 5.20 15.04
N GLN A 28 7.11 5.72 14.12
CA GLN A 28 6.63 5.00 12.94
C GLN A 28 7.03 5.78 11.68
N PRO A 29 8.10 5.37 10.97
CA PRO A 29 8.58 6.10 9.80
C PRO A 29 7.54 6.16 8.67
N ALA A 30 6.62 5.20 8.63
CA ALA A 30 5.47 5.19 7.72
C ALA A 30 4.48 6.35 7.92
N ASP A 31 4.51 7.06 9.05
CA ASP A 31 3.64 8.22 9.29
C ASP A 31 3.91 9.36 8.30
N THR A 32 5.07 9.35 7.64
CA THR A 32 5.38 10.25 6.52
C THR A 32 4.51 10.00 5.28
N ALA A 33 3.81 8.86 5.22
CA ALA A 33 2.77 8.53 4.24
C ALA A 33 1.41 8.29 4.92
N ALA A 34 1.07 9.10 5.92
CA ALA A 34 -0.19 8.99 6.66
C ALA A 34 -1.41 9.04 5.72
N ALA A 35 -2.38 8.15 5.97
CA ALA A 35 -3.57 7.97 5.17
C ALA A 35 -4.80 7.76 6.06
N GLY A 36 -6.00 7.98 5.49
CA GLY A 36 -7.25 7.67 6.19
C GLY A 36 -7.32 6.21 6.61
N PHE A 37 -6.92 5.31 5.71
CA PHE A 37 -6.75 3.89 5.99
C PHE A 37 -5.32 3.44 5.69
N TYR A 38 -4.61 3.01 6.73
CA TYR A 38 -3.29 2.41 6.61
C TYR A 38 -3.39 0.91 6.90
N ILE A 39 -3.19 0.08 5.87
CA ILE A 39 -3.61 -1.33 5.87
C ILE A 39 -2.41 -2.25 5.65
N THR A 40 -1.83 -2.72 6.75
CA THR A 40 -0.69 -3.64 6.76
C THR A 40 -1.06 -5.11 6.53
N ASN A 41 -2.36 -5.43 6.55
CA ASN A 41 -2.88 -6.76 6.23
C ASN A 41 -3.87 -6.66 5.07
N GLY A 42 -3.47 -7.15 3.89
CA GLY A 42 -4.33 -7.18 2.71
C GLY A 42 -5.58 -8.04 2.91
N ASN A 43 -5.51 -9.10 3.71
CA ASN A 43 -6.60 -10.06 3.90
C ASN A 43 -7.73 -9.54 4.82
N ASN A 44 -8.03 -8.25 4.78
CA ASN A 44 -9.14 -7.62 5.48
C ASN A 44 -10.32 -7.39 4.52
N ASP A 45 -11.53 -7.33 5.08
CA ASP A 45 -12.73 -6.89 4.37
C ASP A 45 -12.91 -5.37 4.55
N LEU A 46 -12.78 -4.63 3.46
CA LEU A 46 -12.93 -3.18 3.38
C LEU A 46 -14.08 -2.88 2.43
N VAL A 47 -15.27 -2.66 3.00
CA VAL A 47 -16.50 -2.47 2.24
C VAL A 47 -17.18 -1.15 2.58
N GLY A 48 -17.49 -0.34 1.55
CA GLY A 48 -18.28 0.89 1.70
C GLY A 48 -17.58 2.02 2.46
N ASN A 49 -16.26 2.02 2.53
CA ASN A 49 -15.50 3.05 3.25
C ASN A 49 -15.28 4.28 2.38
N THR A 50 -15.20 5.45 3.02
CA THR A 50 -14.82 6.70 2.36
C THR A 50 -13.58 7.29 3.04
N ALA A 51 -12.55 7.58 2.26
CA ALA A 51 -11.33 8.22 2.71
C ALA A 51 -11.18 9.61 2.07
N SER A 52 -10.84 10.60 2.88
CA SER A 52 -10.58 11.97 2.41
C SER A 52 -9.29 12.50 3.01
N GLY A 53 -8.44 13.15 2.20
CA GLY A 53 -7.19 13.74 2.68
C GLY A 53 -6.03 12.75 2.82
N GLY A 54 -4.96 13.22 3.44
CA GLY A 54 -3.74 12.44 3.67
C GLY A 54 -2.75 12.44 2.51
N TRP A 55 -1.67 11.67 2.70
CA TRP A 55 -0.72 11.34 1.65
C TRP A 55 -1.38 10.50 0.56
N SER A 56 -2.23 9.57 0.98
CA SER A 56 -3.19 8.83 0.15
C SER A 56 -4.45 8.57 0.99
N GLY A 57 -5.55 8.17 0.36
CA GLY A 57 -6.78 7.80 1.07
C GLY A 57 -6.66 6.42 1.71
N PHE A 58 -6.14 5.46 0.94
CA PHE A 58 -5.84 4.10 1.38
C PHE A 58 -4.40 3.76 1.04
N VAL A 59 -3.63 3.28 2.02
CA VAL A 59 -2.24 2.86 1.83
C VAL A 59 -2.09 1.40 2.22
N PHE A 60 -1.54 0.60 1.32
CA PHE A 60 -1.23 -0.80 1.51
C PHE A 60 0.28 -1.02 1.40
N PRO A 61 1.04 -0.80 2.49
CA PRO A 61 2.47 -1.01 2.51
C PRO A 61 2.85 -2.48 2.26
N VAL A 62 4.03 -2.66 1.67
CA VAL A 62 4.71 -3.95 1.53
C VAL A 62 5.41 -4.28 2.84
N LEU A 63 4.98 -5.35 3.48
CA LEU A 63 5.61 -5.90 4.69
C LEU A 63 6.06 -7.34 4.39
N ASP A 64 7.38 -7.54 4.27
CA ASP A 64 7.95 -8.88 4.09
C ASP A 64 7.69 -9.77 5.31
N ARG A 65 7.65 -9.15 6.49
CA ARG A 65 7.33 -9.79 7.76
C ARG A 65 6.43 -8.87 8.59
N PRO A 66 5.70 -9.41 9.57
CA PRO A 66 4.98 -8.58 10.52
C PRO A 66 5.94 -7.65 11.27
N ILE A 67 5.39 -6.57 11.80
CA ILE A 67 6.12 -5.56 12.57
C ILE A 67 5.50 -5.39 13.96
N GLY A 68 6.19 -4.64 14.82
CA GLY A 68 5.70 -4.37 16.18
C GLY A 68 5.59 -5.64 17.03
N THR A 69 4.48 -5.79 17.74
CA THR A 69 4.26 -6.89 18.69
C THR A 69 4.19 -8.27 18.02
N HIS A 70 3.88 -8.34 16.73
CA HIS A 70 3.75 -9.58 15.98
C HIS A 70 5.00 -9.91 15.16
N ARG A 71 6.11 -9.18 15.31
CA ARG A 71 7.32 -9.32 14.48
C ARG A 71 7.92 -10.74 14.38
N ASN A 72 7.60 -11.60 15.34
CA ASN A 72 8.09 -12.97 15.41
C ASN A 72 7.07 -14.00 14.87
N THR A 73 5.92 -13.57 14.37
CA THR A 73 4.92 -14.46 13.76
C THR A 73 5.43 -14.92 12.40
N LEU A 74 5.41 -16.23 12.16
CA LEU A 74 5.79 -16.85 10.90
C LEU A 74 4.69 -16.63 9.86
N MET A 75 4.74 -15.48 9.19
CA MET A 75 3.89 -15.17 8.05
C MET A 75 4.56 -14.11 7.16
N SER A 76 4.17 -14.08 5.89
CA SER A 76 4.50 -13.00 4.95
C SER A 76 3.25 -12.15 4.66
N PRO A 77 3.10 -10.95 5.23
CA PRO A 77 1.93 -10.10 4.96
C PRO A 77 1.83 -9.62 3.50
N TYR A 78 2.97 -9.32 2.85
CA TYR A 78 2.96 -8.75 1.49
C TYR A 78 2.40 -9.67 0.41
N THR A 79 2.30 -10.97 0.70
CA THR A 79 1.81 -11.98 -0.25
C THR A 79 0.31 -12.13 -0.20
N ARG A 80 -0.36 -11.49 0.77
CA ARG A 80 -1.81 -11.64 0.94
C ARG A 80 -2.56 -10.76 -0.06
N PRO A 81 -3.43 -11.33 -0.91
CA PRO A 81 -4.35 -10.54 -1.71
C PRO A 81 -5.37 -9.84 -0.80
N LEU A 82 -6.13 -8.92 -1.40
CA LEU A 82 -7.29 -8.35 -0.72
C LEU A 82 -8.32 -9.44 -0.47
N SER A 83 -8.91 -9.48 0.73
CA SER A 83 -10.06 -10.35 0.97
C SER A 83 -11.27 -9.77 0.24
N ARG A 84 -11.67 -8.55 0.62
CA ARG A 84 -12.68 -7.77 -0.10
C ARG A 84 -12.30 -6.29 -0.08
N PHE A 85 -12.31 -5.66 -1.25
CA PHE A 85 -12.23 -4.20 -1.38
C PHE A 85 -13.33 -3.75 -2.32
N GLN A 86 -14.48 -3.40 -1.75
CA GLN A 86 -15.71 -3.18 -2.51
C GLN A 86 -16.43 -1.91 -2.09
N GLY A 87 -16.88 -1.10 -3.06
CA GLY A 87 -17.72 0.06 -2.76
C GLY A 87 -16.97 1.18 -2.06
N ASN A 88 -15.63 1.16 -2.04
CA ASN A 88 -14.84 2.15 -1.34
C ASN A 88 -14.62 3.39 -2.20
N THR A 89 -14.51 4.53 -1.54
CA THR A 89 -14.30 5.84 -2.15
C THR A 89 -13.07 6.52 -1.57
N ALA A 90 -12.21 7.08 -2.41
CA ALA A 90 -11.07 7.90 -1.97
C ALA A 90 -11.04 9.25 -2.69
N HIS A 91 -10.87 10.35 -1.96
CA HIS A 91 -10.86 11.67 -2.57
C HIS A 91 -10.02 12.72 -1.84
N SER A 92 -9.78 13.86 -2.51
CA SER A 92 -9.11 15.03 -1.92
C SER A 92 -7.74 14.68 -1.31
N THR A 93 -6.95 13.89 -2.02
CA THR A 93 -5.71 13.28 -1.52
C THR A 93 -4.63 13.20 -2.62
N GLY A 94 -3.48 12.59 -2.35
CA GLY A 94 -2.43 12.33 -3.36
C GLY A 94 -1.60 13.55 -3.77
N PHE A 95 -1.61 14.63 -2.98
CA PHE A 95 -0.96 15.92 -3.31
C PHE A 95 0.56 15.91 -3.14
N TRP A 96 1.08 15.11 -2.21
CA TRP A 96 2.48 15.20 -1.76
C TRP A 96 3.48 14.54 -2.71
N TRP A 97 3.01 13.64 -3.57
CA TRP A 97 3.84 12.93 -4.54
C TRP A 97 2.98 12.43 -5.70
N ALA A 98 3.52 12.51 -6.92
CA ALA A 98 2.80 12.14 -8.14
C ALA A 98 2.39 10.66 -8.21
N ASP A 99 3.11 9.79 -7.50
CA ASP A 99 2.79 8.36 -7.45
C ASP A 99 2.05 7.95 -6.15
N ALA A 100 1.72 8.88 -5.25
CA ALA A 100 1.05 8.54 -4.00
C ALA A 100 -0.36 7.94 -4.20
N GLY A 101 -1.07 8.34 -5.26
CA GLY A 101 -2.41 7.81 -5.58
C GLY A 101 -3.48 8.08 -4.52
N ALA A 102 -4.77 8.05 -4.87
CA ALA A 102 -5.84 8.05 -3.86
C ALA A 102 -5.98 6.70 -3.16
N ILE A 103 -5.61 5.63 -3.85
CA ILE A 103 -5.38 4.29 -3.31
C ILE A 103 -3.97 3.87 -3.72
N TYR A 104 -3.10 3.64 -2.74
CA TYR A 104 -1.69 3.32 -2.92
C TYR A 104 -1.36 1.88 -2.52
N PHE A 105 -0.79 1.13 -3.46
CA PHE A 105 -0.21 -0.18 -3.19
C PHE A 105 1.30 -0.13 -3.38
N GLY A 106 2.01 0.09 -2.29
CA GLY A 106 3.42 0.45 -2.38
C GLY A 106 4.05 0.87 -1.08
N GLY A 107 5.32 1.25 -1.16
CA GLY A 107 6.14 1.54 0.00
C GLY A 107 6.50 0.28 0.77
N LYS A 108 7.72 0.17 1.30
CA LYS A 108 8.17 -0.98 2.08
C LYS A 108 8.41 -0.55 3.53
N LEU A 109 7.80 -1.28 4.47
CA LEU A 109 8.00 -1.08 5.90
C LEU A 109 8.69 -2.30 6.48
N PHE A 110 9.91 -2.13 7.00
CA PHE A 110 10.77 -3.25 7.40
C PHE A 110 11.76 -2.84 8.50
N TYR A 111 12.22 -3.81 9.30
CA TYR A 111 13.35 -3.59 10.21
C TYR A 111 14.67 -3.61 9.45
N SER A 112 15.59 -2.72 9.78
CA SER A 112 16.89 -2.59 9.12
C SER A 112 17.76 -3.84 9.32
N ASP A 113 18.46 -4.26 8.27
CA ASP A 113 19.47 -5.33 8.36
C ASP A 113 20.73 -4.89 9.11
N VAL A 114 20.99 -3.58 9.18
CA VAL A 114 22.15 -2.99 9.88
C VAL A 114 21.88 -2.83 11.37
N ASP A 115 20.66 -2.38 11.72
CA ASP A 115 20.18 -2.28 13.09
C ASP A 115 18.75 -2.84 13.16
N PRO A 116 18.58 -4.12 13.55
CA PRO A 116 17.28 -4.78 13.61
C PRO A 116 16.30 -4.17 14.62
N SER A 117 16.73 -3.20 15.44
CA SER A 117 15.85 -2.45 16.33
C SER A 117 15.15 -1.27 15.64
N LEU A 118 15.68 -0.80 14.50
CA LEU A 118 15.18 0.35 13.78
C LEU A 118 14.22 -0.06 12.66
N LEU A 119 13.01 0.50 12.72
CA LEU A 119 12.05 0.42 11.64
C LEU A 119 12.42 1.43 10.53
N VAL A 120 12.28 1.02 9.27
CA VAL A 120 12.55 1.82 8.08
C VAL A 120 11.34 1.77 7.17
N TYR A 121 10.93 2.93 6.66
CA TYR A 121 9.93 3.05 5.62
C TYR A 121 10.57 3.58 4.35
N ARG A 122 10.44 2.83 3.25
CA ARG A 122 10.80 3.25 1.90
C ARG A 122 9.51 3.60 1.18
N PRO A 123 9.11 4.88 1.04
CA PRO A 123 7.79 5.23 0.51
C PRO A 123 7.61 4.85 -0.97
N GLY A 124 8.69 4.88 -1.73
CA GLY A 124 8.69 4.67 -3.16
C GLY A 124 8.37 3.25 -3.63
N ARG A 125 8.67 3.00 -4.90
CA ARG A 125 8.39 1.75 -5.59
C ARG A 125 8.99 0.54 -4.89
N ASN A 126 8.11 -0.38 -4.49
CA ASN A 126 8.48 -1.71 -4.04
C ASN A 126 7.50 -2.72 -4.63
N ALA A 127 8.01 -3.57 -5.52
CA ALA A 127 7.17 -4.55 -6.19
C ALA A 127 6.75 -5.68 -5.24
N ARG A 128 5.55 -6.22 -5.46
CA ARG A 128 5.05 -7.39 -4.71
C ARG A 128 4.29 -8.36 -5.60
N THR A 129 4.33 -9.63 -5.21
CA THR A 129 3.48 -10.70 -5.75
C THR A 129 2.56 -11.17 -4.64
N THR A 130 1.26 -11.25 -4.94
CA THR A 130 0.25 -11.82 -4.06
C THR A 130 -0.10 -13.25 -4.45
N CYS A 131 -0.53 -14.05 -3.49
CA CYS A 131 -0.73 -15.49 -3.60
C CYS A 131 -2.07 -15.90 -3.03
N ALA A 132 -2.76 -16.80 -3.71
CA ALA A 132 -4.01 -17.38 -3.21
C ALA A 132 -3.79 -18.24 -1.95
N VAL A 133 -2.56 -18.69 -1.72
CA VAL A 133 -2.19 -19.60 -0.62
C VAL A 133 -1.06 -19.03 0.24
N ASP A 134 -1.03 -19.47 1.49
CA ASP A 134 0.10 -19.22 2.39
C ASP A 134 1.25 -20.19 2.07
N PHE A 135 2.14 -19.79 1.17
CA PHE A 135 3.25 -20.65 0.76
C PHE A 135 4.26 -20.90 1.89
N GLU A 136 4.39 -20.01 2.88
CA GLU A 136 5.30 -20.20 4.01
C GLU A 136 4.82 -21.29 4.95
N SER A 137 3.50 -21.33 5.24
CA SER A 137 2.89 -22.43 6.00
C SER A 137 3.05 -23.79 5.33
N GLN A 138 3.31 -23.80 4.02
CA GLN A 138 3.54 -24.99 3.21
C GLN A 138 5.03 -25.33 3.06
N GLY A 139 5.92 -24.61 3.77
CA GLY A 139 7.37 -24.82 3.72
C GLY A 139 8.03 -24.35 2.42
N ARG A 140 7.38 -23.47 1.65
CA ARG A 140 7.92 -22.88 0.42
C ARG A 140 8.48 -21.49 0.71
N SER A 141 9.44 -21.05 -0.11
CA SER A 141 10.08 -19.73 0.01
C SER A 141 9.55 -18.70 -1.00
N TYR A 142 8.66 -19.11 -1.90
CA TYR A 142 8.13 -18.22 -2.94
C TYR A 142 6.73 -18.66 -3.41
N CYS A 143 6.01 -17.70 -3.99
CA CYS A 143 4.75 -17.90 -4.69
C CYS A 143 5.00 -18.55 -6.06
N ARG A 144 4.37 -19.69 -6.33
CA ARG A 144 4.43 -20.27 -7.67
C ARG A 144 3.47 -19.54 -8.60
N GLU A 145 3.74 -19.63 -9.91
CA GLU A 145 2.94 -18.94 -10.91
C GLU A 145 1.46 -19.37 -10.88
N GLU A 146 1.20 -20.66 -10.65
CA GLU A 146 -0.15 -21.21 -10.51
C GLU A 146 -0.90 -20.72 -9.26
N ASP A 147 -0.18 -20.22 -8.26
CA ASP A 147 -0.74 -19.71 -7.00
C ASP A 147 -0.83 -18.18 -6.98
N GLU A 148 -0.32 -17.48 -8.00
CA GLU A 148 -0.37 -16.01 -8.04
C GLU A 148 -1.82 -15.53 -8.10
N ALA A 149 -2.17 -14.58 -7.22
CA ALA A 149 -3.52 -14.04 -7.11
C ALA A 149 -3.58 -12.57 -7.49
N TYR A 150 -4.72 -12.17 -8.07
CA TYR A 150 -5.03 -10.77 -8.36
C TYR A 150 -5.44 -10.01 -7.09
N MET A 151 -5.03 -8.76 -7.02
CA MET A 151 -5.58 -7.77 -6.11
C MET A 151 -6.85 -7.20 -6.74
N LEU A 152 -8.02 -7.57 -6.21
CA LEU A 152 -9.31 -7.18 -6.77
C LEU A 152 -9.89 -5.94 -6.07
N LEU A 153 -10.22 -4.91 -6.86
CA LEU A 153 -10.98 -3.75 -6.42
C LEU A 153 -12.30 -3.70 -7.18
N GLU A 154 -13.41 -3.71 -6.44
CA GLU A 154 -14.76 -3.67 -7.00
C GLU A 154 -15.49 -2.39 -6.59
N ASP A 155 -16.34 -1.87 -7.48
CA ASP A 155 -17.26 -0.76 -7.18
C ASP A 155 -16.53 0.45 -6.56
N THR A 156 -15.30 0.70 -7.00
CA THR A 156 -14.40 1.66 -6.35
C THR A 156 -14.48 3.00 -7.03
N LYS A 157 -14.57 4.07 -6.23
CA LYS A 157 -14.62 5.45 -6.75
C LYS A 157 -13.42 6.25 -6.27
N VAL A 158 -12.76 6.94 -7.19
CA VAL A 158 -11.69 7.88 -6.86
C VAL A 158 -12.01 9.22 -7.50
N PHE A 159 -11.92 10.31 -6.73
CA PHE A 159 -12.14 11.64 -7.30
C PHE A 159 -11.37 12.76 -6.63
N LEU A 160 -11.17 13.88 -7.33
CA LEU A 160 -10.43 15.04 -6.81
C LEU A 160 -9.07 14.63 -6.20
N SER A 161 -8.35 13.74 -6.88
CA SER A 161 -7.00 13.34 -6.50
C SER A 161 -6.01 14.21 -7.26
N ALA A 162 -5.04 14.78 -6.56
CA ALA A 162 -4.06 15.68 -7.17
C ALA A 162 -3.15 14.96 -8.19
N SER A 163 -3.05 13.63 -8.10
CA SER A 163 -2.20 12.81 -8.94
C SER A 163 -2.96 11.62 -9.54
N ALA A 164 -2.61 10.39 -9.17
CA ALA A 164 -3.30 9.19 -9.63
C ALA A 164 -4.53 8.87 -8.77
N GLY A 165 -5.52 8.21 -9.36
CA GLY A 165 -6.65 7.61 -8.64
C GLY A 165 -6.19 6.36 -7.88
N VAL A 166 -5.66 5.37 -8.60
CA VAL A 166 -5.00 4.20 -8.01
C VAL A 166 -3.56 4.12 -8.50
N THR A 167 -2.61 4.00 -7.58
CA THR A 167 -1.22 3.65 -7.90
C THR A 167 -0.87 2.31 -7.31
N SER A 168 -0.22 1.45 -8.09
CA SER A 168 0.30 0.18 -7.61
C SER A 168 1.63 -0.20 -8.21
N TRP A 169 2.50 -0.71 -7.35
CA TRP A 169 3.76 -1.38 -7.74
C TRP A 169 3.64 -2.91 -7.76
N GLY A 170 2.47 -3.48 -7.44
CA GLY A 170 2.28 -4.93 -7.37
C GLY A 170 1.92 -5.56 -8.72
N LYS A 171 2.32 -6.82 -8.93
CA LYS A 171 2.32 -7.46 -10.26
C LYS A 171 0.96 -7.70 -10.92
N ARG A 172 -0.13 -7.86 -10.16
CA ARG A 172 -1.44 -8.33 -10.67
C ARG A 172 -2.59 -7.61 -10.01
N PHE A 173 -3.37 -6.87 -10.80
CA PHE A 173 -4.56 -6.15 -10.33
C PHE A 173 -5.77 -6.40 -11.23
N GLU A 174 -6.94 -6.46 -10.61
CA GLU A 174 -8.21 -6.52 -11.30
C GLU A 174 -9.11 -5.39 -10.78
N PHE A 175 -9.70 -4.66 -11.71
CA PHE A 175 -10.60 -3.55 -11.40
C PHE A 175 -11.94 -3.82 -12.05
N VAL A 176 -13.00 -3.84 -11.24
CA VAL A 176 -14.35 -4.07 -11.71
C VAL A 176 -15.23 -2.89 -11.29
N ARG A 177 -15.84 -2.19 -12.26
CA ARG A 177 -16.69 -1.02 -11.99
C ARG A 177 -15.95 0.06 -11.20
N ILE A 178 -14.77 0.43 -11.69
CA ILE A 178 -13.98 1.53 -11.13
C ILE A 178 -14.36 2.84 -11.80
N GLU A 179 -14.63 3.85 -10.99
CA GLU A 179 -14.96 5.20 -11.43
C GLU A 179 -13.83 6.16 -11.02
N ALA A 180 -13.37 6.99 -11.96
CA ALA A 180 -12.33 7.99 -11.72
C ALA A 180 -12.77 9.35 -12.26
N HIS A 181 -12.88 10.36 -11.40
CA HIS A 181 -13.38 11.70 -11.76
C HIS A 181 -12.42 12.78 -11.26
N ASP A 182 -12.05 13.75 -12.08
CA ASP A 182 -11.14 14.83 -11.67
C ASP A 182 -9.82 14.32 -11.03
N VAL A 183 -9.14 13.41 -11.75
CA VAL A 183 -7.83 12.87 -11.39
C VAL A 183 -6.86 13.06 -12.55
N GLY A 184 -5.56 13.18 -12.27
CA GLY A 184 -4.54 13.29 -13.32
C GLY A 184 -4.40 12.00 -14.12
N ILE A 185 -4.31 10.86 -13.42
CA ILE A 185 -4.26 9.51 -14.02
C ILE A 185 -5.25 8.63 -13.27
N ALA A 186 -6.18 7.96 -13.96
CA ALA A 186 -7.15 7.09 -13.27
C ALA A 186 -6.48 5.92 -12.54
N ILE A 187 -5.64 5.17 -13.25
CA ILE A 187 -4.98 3.95 -12.76
C ILE A 187 -3.55 3.91 -13.29
N SER A 188 -2.58 3.79 -12.40
CA SER A 188 -1.16 3.56 -12.69
C SER A 188 -0.72 2.27 -12.01
N VAL A 189 -0.52 1.20 -12.79
CA VAL A 189 -0.16 -0.12 -12.26
C VAL A 189 1.10 -0.62 -12.94
N LEU A 190 2.04 -1.10 -12.13
CA LEU A 190 3.19 -1.85 -12.60
C LEU A 190 2.85 -3.34 -12.70
N GLY A 191 2.83 -3.90 -13.90
CA GLY A 191 2.59 -5.32 -14.12
C GLY A 191 1.39 -5.58 -15.00
N GLN A 192 0.59 -6.59 -14.67
CA GLN A 192 -0.61 -6.97 -15.41
C GLN A 192 -1.86 -6.43 -14.70
N ALA A 193 -2.74 -5.79 -15.45
CA ALA A 193 -4.02 -5.31 -14.95
C ALA A 193 -5.16 -5.71 -15.89
N TRP A 194 -6.29 -6.08 -15.31
CA TRP A 194 -7.56 -6.29 -16.02
C TRP A 194 -8.55 -5.23 -15.56
N ILE A 195 -9.22 -4.58 -16.50
CA ILE A 195 -10.20 -3.54 -16.23
C ILE A 195 -11.51 -3.96 -16.87
N HIS A 196 -12.55 -4.09 -16.05
CA HIS A 196 -13.88 -4.51 -16.47
C HIS A 196 -14.92 -3.45 -16.10
N ARG A 197 -15.67 -3.00 -17.11
CA ARG A 197 -16.80 -2.05 -16.96
C ARG A 197 -16.37 -0.75 -16.27
N MET A 198 -15.48 -0.01 -16.92
CA MET A 198 -15.09 1.35 -16.52
C MET A 198 -16.11 2.38 -17.01
#